data_AF-A0A1L5KVR2-F1
#
_entry.id   AF-A0A1L5KVR2-F1
#
_cell.length_a   1.000
_cell.length_b   1.000
_cell.length_c   1.000
_cell.angle_alpha   90.00
_cell.angle_beta   90.00
_cell.angle_gamma   90.00
#
_symmetry.space_group_name_H-M   'P 1'
#
loop_
_entity.id
_entity.type
_entity.pdbx_description
1 polymer ?
#
loop_
_entity_poly.entity_id
_entity_poly.type
_entity_poly.pdbx_seq_one_letter_code
_entity_poly.pdbx_strand_id
1 'polypeptide(L)'
;MNEVEMAKQRRGEKRRRKGLSVFRLKMIGALFMALGVAGVSVLPAMLGDPTQDMAALTVVVACTAASWCAIPIYSWLLFDGYRHTGSIGKYVLRLFIVAVVSDVPYDLIMTGKPFDLSAQNSVYGLVIALVVLMLVDWIAY
;
A
#
# COMPACT_ATOMS: atom_id res chain seq x y z
N MET A 1 44.93 17.18 19.08
CA MET A 1 43.75 16.64 18.38
C MET A 1 43.75 17.24 16.99
N ASN A 2 44.02 16.43 15.97
CA ASN A 2 44.38 16.93 14.63
C ASN A 2 43.13 17.25 13.78
N GLU A 3 43.23 18.28 12.93
CA GLU A 3 42.23 18.63 11.89
C GLU A 3 41.77 17.42 11.07
N VAL A 4 42.69 16.47 10.84
CA VAL A 4 42.44 15.22 10.10
C VAL A 4 41.54 14.24 10.87
N GLU A 5 41.63 14.21 12.21
CA GLU A 5 40.77 13.40 13.08
C GLU A 5 39.36 13.99 13.17
N MET A 6 39.26 15.32 13.26
CA MET A 6 37.98 16.06 13.21
C MET A 6 37.25 15.85 11.87
N ALA A 7 37.97 15.83 10.74
CA ALA A 7 37.41 15.54 9.43
C ALA A 7 36.95 14.07 9.29
N LYS A 8 37.65 13.12 9.91
CA LYS A 8 37.26 11.70 9.95
C LYS A 8 36.03 11.47 10.83
N GLN A 9 35.93 12.15 11.97
CA GLN A 9 34.75 12.08 12.85
C GLN A 9 33.51 12.68 12.19
N ARG A 10 33.63 13.84 11.50
CA ARG A 10 32.52 14.42 10.71
C ARG A 10 32.06 13.52 9.54
N ARG A 11 32.96 12.73 8.96
CA ARG A 11 32.61 11.72 7.94
C ARG A 11 31.99 10.45 8.55
N GLY A 12 32.37 10.07 9.77
CA GLY A 12 31.81 8.94 10.51
C GLY A 12 30.40 9.20 11.07
N GLU A 13 30.09 10.43 11.47
CA GLU A 13 28.75 10.84 11.96
C GLU A 13 27.73 11.04 10.84
N LYS A 14 28.16 11.22 9.59
CA LYS A 14 27.32 10.96 8.41
C LYS A 14 27.13 9.46 8.18
N ARG A 15 27.11 8.66 9.25
CA ARG A 15 26.50 7.33 9.28
C ARG A 15 25.08 7.51 8.77
N ARG A 16 24.93 7.25 7.47
CA ARG A 16 23.67 7.16 6.74
C ARG A 16 22.62 6.66 7.70
N ARG A 17 21.71 7.53 8.14
CA ARG A 17 20.44 7.07 8.71
C ARG A 17 19.90 6.15 7.62
N LYS A 18 20.01 4.83 7.84
CA LYS A 18 19.38 3.84 6.97
C LYS A 18 17.89 4.02 7.24
N GLY A 19 17.30 5.02 6.59
CA GLY A 19 15.85 5.17 6.54
C GLY A 19 15.25 3.87 6.05
N LEU A 20 13.99 3.65 6.38
CA LEU A 20 13.26 2.49 5.87
C LEU A 20 13.33 2.53 4.34
N SER A 21 13.90 1.49 3.73
CA SER A 21 13.93 1.39 2.27
C SER A 21 12.50 1.43 1.73
N VAL A 22 12.28 2.13 0.62
CA VAL A 22 11.00 2.18 -0.11
C VAL A 22 10.42 0.77 -0.29
N PHE A 23 11.28 -0.23 -0.54
CA PHE A 23 10.89 -1.63 -0.64
C PHE A 23 10.32 -2.18 0.67
N ARG A 24 10.95 -1.90 1.82
CA ARG A 24 10.47 -2.36 3.13
C ARG A 24 9.16 -1.70 3.50
N LEU A 25 9.02 -0.40 3.21
CA LEU A 25 7.79 0.32 3.47
C LEU A 25 6.64 -0.22 2.62
N LYS A 26 6.90 -0.53 1.34
CA LYS A 26 5.94 -1.20 0.46
C LYS A 26 5.50 -2.55 0.98
N MET A 27 6.43 -3.36 1.51
CA MET A 27 6.10 -4.66 2.10
C MET A 27 5.22 -4.55 3.36
N ILE A 28 5.47 -3.54 4.20
CA ILE A 28 4.65 -3.28 5.38
C ILE A 28 3.23 -2.86 4.98
N GLY A 29 3.11 -1.94 4.00
CA GLY A 29 1.81 -1.57 3.44
C GLY A 29 1.05 -2.77 2.85
N ALA A 30 1.75 -3.63 2.11
CA ALA A 30 1.17 -4.83 1.52
C ALA A 30 0.68 -5.82 2.59
N LEU A 31 1.43 -5.96 3.70
CA LEU A 31 1.03 -6.79 4.83
C LEU A 31 -0.26 -6.27 5.48
N PHE A 32 -0.35 -4.97 5.76
CA PHE A 32 -1.57 -4.38 6.32
C PHE A 32 -2.77 -4.53 5.39
N MET A 33 -2.58 -4.38 4.08
CA MET A 33 -3.63 -4.58 3.10
C MET A 33 -4.07 -6.05 3.01
N ALA A 34 -3.12 -6.99 3.04
CA ALA A 34 -3.41 -8.43 3.07
C ALA A 34 -4.13 -8.84 4.36
N LEU A 35 -3.76 -8.26 5.51
CA LEU A 35 -4.47 -8.46 6.78
C LEU A 35 -5.93 -8.02 6.66
N GLY A 36 -6.21 -6.86 6.05
CA GLY A 36 -7.58 -6.41 5.81
C GLY A 36 -8.41 -7.43 5.00
N VAL A 37 -7.86 -7.90 3.88
CA VAL A 37 -8.50 -8.92 3.04
C VAL A 37 -8.72 -10.23 3.79
N ALA A 38 -7.69 -10.73 4.49
CA ALA A 38 -7.81 -11.94 5.31
C ALA A 38 -8.82 -11.77 6.45
N GLY A 39 -8.92 -10.55 7.00
CA GLY A 39 -9.88 -10.15 8.03
C GLY A 39 -11.32 -10.40 7.62
N VAL A 40 -11.68 -10.05 6.38
CA VAL A 40 -13.05 -10.13 5.89
C VAL A 40 -13.37 -11.40 5.11
N SER A 41 -12.36 -12.12 4.61
CA SER A 41 -12.56 -13.35 3.82
C SER A 41 -12.22 -14.62 4.61
N VAL A 42 -11.02 -14.68 5.20
CA VAL A 42 -10.50 -15.89 5.86
C VAL A 42 -11.11 -16.09 7.23
N LEU A 43 -11.22 -15.04 8.05
CA LEU A 43 -11.80 -15.17 9.39
C LEU A 43 -13.25 -15.66 9.37
N PRO A 44 -14.18 -15.08 8.57
CA PRO A 44 -15.53 -15.61 8.46
C PRO A 44 -15.58 -17.03 7.87
N ALA A 45 -14.69 -17.36 6.94
CA ALA A 45 -14.59 -18.71 6.37
C ALA A 45 -14.10 -19.76 7.38
N MET A 46 -13.26 -19.38 8.35
CA MET A 46 -12.70 -20.30 9.36
C MET A 46 -13.56 -20.38 10.63
N LEU A 47 -14.19 -19.29 11.05
CA LEU A 47 -14.89 -19.18 12.34
C LEU A 47 -16.42 -19.19 12.22
N GLY A 48 -16.97 -19.12 11.00
CA GLY A 48 -18.41 -19.03 10.77
C GLY A 48 -18.92 -17.58 10.74
N ASP A 49 -20.24 -17.41 10.77
CA ASP A 49 -20.86 -16.08 10.66
C ASP A 49 -20.44 -15.17 11.82
N PRO A 50 -19.66 -14.10 11.56
CA PRO A 50 -19.19 -13.21 12.61
C PRO A 50 -20.36 -12.57 13.36
N THR A 51 -21.51 -12.36 12.72
CA THR A 51 -22.65 -11.65 13.32
C THR A 51 -23.20 -12.32 14.57
N GLN A 52 -22.95 -13.62 14.74
CA GLN A 52 -23.40 -14.41 15.89
C GLN A 52 -22.38 -14.40 17.04
N ASP A 53 -21.11 -14.11 16.76
CA ASP A 53 -20.03 -14.10 17.75
C ASP A 53 -19.39 -12.71 17.85
N MET A 54 -19.67 -12.05 18.98
CA MET A 54 -19.13 -10.73 19.31
C MET A 54 -17.59 -10.73 19.37
N ALA A 55 -16.96 -11.85 19.74
CA ALA A 55 -15.51 -11.98 19.71
C ALA A 55 -14.98 -12.01 18.28
N ALA A 56 -15.57 -12.83 17.40
CA ALA A 56 -15.22 -12.88 15.99
C ALA A 56 -15.40 -11.53 15.29
N LEU A 57 -16.52 -10.83 15.52
CA LEU A 57 -16.74 -9.47 15.03
C LEU A 57 -15.66 -8.50 15.48
N THR A 58 -15.30 -8.53 16.77
CA THR A 58 -14.27 -7.64 17.31
C THR A 58 -12.92 -7.88 16.64
N VAL A 59 -12.56 -9.14 16.37
CA VAL A 59 -11.31 -9.49 15.68
C VAL A 59 -11.33 -9.03 14.22
N VAL A 60 -12.44 -9.23 13.50
CA VAL A 60 -12.59 -8.77 12.11
C VAL A 60 -12.46 -7.24 12.02
N VAL A 61 -13.13 -6.52 12.94
CA VAL A 61 -13.07 -5.05 13.00
C VAL A 61 -11.66 -4.58 13.37
N ALA A 62 -10.99 -5.21 14.35
CA ALA A 62 -9.62 -4.86 14.73
C ALA A 62 -8.63 -5.08 13.57
N CYS A 63 -8.77 -6.18 12.83
CA CYS A 63 -7.95 -6.47 11.66
C CYS A 63 -8.19 -5.44 10.53
N THR A 64 -9.45 -5.10 10.30
CA THR A 64 -9.85 -4.09 9.31
C THR A 64 -9.30 -2.71 9.69
N ALA A 65 -9.39 -2.31 10.97
CA ALA A 65 -8.84 -1.06 11.45
C ALA A 65 -7.31 -1.02 11.29
N ALA A 66 -6.62 -2.13 11.57
CA ALA A 66 -5.18 -2.23 11.35
C ALA A 66 -4.81 -2.06 9.86
N SER A 67 -5.65 -2.53 8.94
CA SER A 67 -5.42 -2.38 7.50
C SER A 67 -5.43 -0.93 7.02
N TRP A 68 -6.12 -0.02 7.73
CA TRP A 68 -6.18 1.41 7.36
C TRP A 68 -4.82 2.11 7.45
N CYS A 69 -3.87 1.56 8.20
CA CYS A 69 -2.48 2.01 8.20
C CYS A 69 -1.80 1.87 6.83
N ALA A 70 -2.29 0.98 5.95
CA ALA A 70 -1.79 0.86 4.59
C ALA A 70 -2.02 2.13 3.76
N ILE A 71 -3.12 2.85 4.01
CA ILE A 71 -3.53 4.02 3.23
C ILE A 71 -2.46 5.13 3.25
N PRO A 72 -2.07 5.70 4.42
CA PRO A 72 -1.06 6.76 4.44
C PRO A 72 0.31 6.30 3.93
N ILE A 73 0.65 5.01 4.12
CA ILE A 73 1.91 4.43 3.63
C ILE A 73 1.94 4.44 2.09
N TYR A 74 0.88 3.94 1.46
CA TYR A 74 0.81 3.90 0.01
C TYR A 74 0.64 5.28 -0.61
N SER A 75 -0.10 6.18 0.02
CA SER A 75 -0.20 7.58 -0.43
C SER A 75 1.17 8.25 -0.49
N TRP A 76 2.01 8.07 0.55
CA TRP A 76 3.36 8.60 0.55
C TRP A 76 4.25 7.95 -0.51
N LEU A 77 4.20 6.62 -0.66
CA LEU A 77 4.95 5.88 -1.69
C LEU A 77 4.59 6.33 -3.10
N LEU A 78 3.30 6.62 -3.33
CA LEU A 78 2.79 7.03 -4.62
C LEU A 78 3.23 8.46 -4.96
N PHE A 79 3.18 9.37 -3.98
CA PHE A 79 3.71 10.72 -4.12
C PHE A 79 5.23 10.74 -4.36
N ASP A 80 5.98 9.95 -3.58
CA ASP A 80 7.44 9.83 -3.73
C ASP A 80 7.80 9.25 -5.11
N GLY A 81 7.05 8.24 -5.57
CA GLY A 81 7.17 7.66 -6.90
C GLY A 81 6.83 8.65 -8.02
N TYR A 82 5.79 9.47 -7.85
CA TYR A 82 5.41 10.53 -8.79
C TYR A 82 6.54 11.54 -8.97
N ARG A 83 7.08 12.06 -7.86
CA ARG A 83 8.14 13.08 -7.88
C ARG A 83 9.47 12.59 -8.47
N HIS A 84 9.82 11.33 -8.26
CA HIS A 84 11.10 10.78 -8.72
C HIS A 84 11.04 10.18 -10.14
N THR A 85 9.85 9.96 -10.71
CA THR A 85 9.71 9.30 -12.02
C THR A 85 9.60 10.32 -13.15
N GLY A 86 10.61 10.37 -14.03
CA GLY A 86 10.60 11.26 -15.20
C GLY A 86 9.58 10.91 -16.31
N SER A 87 8.81 9.83 -16.16
CA SER A 87 7.76 9.44 -17.13
C SER A 87 6.50 8.95 -16.43
N ILE A 88 5.66 9.90 -16.02
CA ILE A 88 4.44 9.65 -15.23
C ILE A 88 3.45 8.74 -15.98
N GLY A 89 3.26 8.92 -17.29
CA GLY A 89 2.33 8.08 -18.06
C GLY A 89 2.69 6.58 -18.07
N LYS A 90 4.00 6.25 -18.10
CA LYS A 90 4.46 4.86 -17.98
C LYS A 90 4.26 4.32 -16.56
N TYR A 91 4.32 5.19 -15.55
CA TYR A 91 4.06 4.80 -14.16
C TYR A 91 2.58 4.47 -13.96
N VAL A 92 1.66 5.31 -14.47
CA VAL A 92 0.21 5.02 -14.48
C VAL A 92 -0.07 3.71 -15.19
N LEU A 93 0.47 3.51 -16.40
CA LEU A 93 0.23 2.28 -17.16
C LEU A 93 0.71 1.03 -16.42
N ARG A 94 1.91 1.08 -15.81
CA ARG A 94 2.42 -0.04 -15.01
C ARG A 94 1.54 -0.33 -13.80
N LEU A 95 1.08 0.72 -13.11
CA LEU A 95 0.20 0.57 -11.96
C LEU A 95 -1.18 0.02 -12.36
N PHE A 96 -1.70 0.46 -13.51
CA PHE A 96 -2.96 -0.03 -14.07
C PHE A 96 -2.86 -1.51 -14.50
N ILE A 97 -1.77 -1.92 -15.15
CA ILE A 97 -1.53 -3.33 -15.47
C ILE A 97 -1.51 -4.17 -14.19
N VAL A 98 -0.83 -3.69 -13.14
CA VAL A 98 -0.82 -4.38 -11.84
C VAL A 98 -2.23 -4.47 -11.26
N ALA A 99 -3.03 -3.40 -11.35
CA ALA A 99 -4.42 -3.39 -10.88
C ALA A 99 -5.23 -4.49 -11.57
N VAL A 100 -5.22 -4.53 -12.91
CA VAL A 100 -5.97 -5.50 -13.72
C VAL A 100 -5.50 -6.94 -13.45
N VAL A 101 -4.18 -7.17 -13.37
CA VAL A 101 -3.63 -8.51 -13.08
C VAL A 101 -4.00 -8.96 -11.67
N SER A 102 -4.04 -8.03 -10.72
CA SER A 102 -4.40 -8.31 -9.32
C SER A 102 -5.91 -8.39 -9.07
N ASP A 103 -6.73 -8.03 -10.06
CA ASP A 103 -8.20 -8.09 -9.97
C ASP A 103 -8.70 -9.53 -9.99
N VAL A 104 -8.20 -10.32 -10.95
CA VAL A 104 -8.53 -11.75 -11.10
C VAL A 104 -8.38 -12.56 -9.81
N PRO A 105 -7.23 -12.52 -9.09
CA PRO A 105 -7.10 -13.24 -7.82
C PRO A 105 -7.94 -12.61 -6.70
N TYR A 106 -8.22 -11.31 -6.74
CA TYR A 106 -9.02 -10.63 -5.72
C TYR A 106 -10.49 -11.04 -5.80
N ASP A 107 -11.07 -11.05 -7.00
CA ASP A 107 -12.45 -11.49 -7.24
C ASP A 107 -12.65 -12.94 -6.82
N LEU A 108 -11.69 -13.82 -7.15
CA LEU A 108 -11.73 -15.22 -6.73
C LEU A 108 -11.76 -15.39 -5.21
N ILE A 109 -11.05 -14.55 -4.46
CA ILE A 109 -11.02 -14.61 -2.99
C ILE A 109 -12.33 -14.03 -2.41
N MET A 110 -12.85 -12.95 -3.00
CA MET A 110 -13.91 -12.17 -2.38
C MET A 110 -15.32 -12.60 -2.79
N THR A 111 -15.52 -13.00 -4.04
CA THR A 111 -16.84 -13.38 -4.58
C THR A 111 -16.87 -14.83 -5.09
N GLY A 112 -15.71 -15.48 -5.20
CA GLY A 112 -15.61 -16.84 -5.74
C GLY A 112 -15.85 -16.94 -7.24
N LYS A 113 -16.00 -15.82 -7.93
CA LYS A 113 -16.18 -15.72 -9.39
C LYS A 113 -15.01 -14.94 -9.98
N PRO A 114 -14.51 -15.32 -11.17
CA PRO A 114 -13.33 -14.67 -11.75
C PRO A 114 -13.59 -13.28 -12.37
N PHE A 115 -14.85 -12.82 -12.42
CA PHE A 115 -15.25 -11.53 -13.01
C PHE A 115 -16.50 -11.00 -12.30
N ASP A 116 -16.33 -10.40 -11.13
CA ASP A 116 -17.44 -9.78 -10.40
C ASP A 116 -17.11 -8.31 -10.09
N LEU A 117 -17.79 -7.40 -10.79
CA LEU A 117 -17.66 -5.95 -10.63
C LEU A 117 -18.08 -5.44 -9.24
N SER A 118 -18.61 -6.32 -8.38
CA SER A 118 -19.10 -5.97 -7.05
C SER A 118 -17.97 -5.74 -6.03
N ALA A 119 -16.80 -6.33 -6.23
CA ALA A 119 -15.63 -6.13 -5.37
C ALA A 119 -14.48 -5.57 -6.21
N GLN A 120 -13.84 -4.49 -5.77
CA GLN A 120 -12.69 -3.92 -6.49
C GLN A 120 -11.43 -3.96 -5.64
N ASN A 121 -10.32 -4.32 -6.27
CA ASN A 121 -9.02 -4.33 -5.62
C ASN A 121 -8.59 -2.90 -5.23
N SER A 122 -8.04 -2.72 -4.01
CA SER A 122 -7.58 -1.39 -3.55
C SER A 122 -6.42 -0.80 -4.38
N VAL A 123 -5.77 -1.58 -5.25
CA VAL A 123 -4.80 -1.06 -6.24
C VAL A 123 -5.47 -0.10 -7.24
N TYR A 124 -6.76 -0.27 -7.57
CA TYR A 124 -7.50 0.70 -8.38
C TYR A 124 -7.56 2.07 -7.71
N GLY A 125 -7.68 2.12 -6.38
CA GLY A 125 -7.61 3.35 -5.60
C GLY A 125 -6.27 4.08 -5.77
N LEU A 126 -5.16 3.33 -5.87
CA LEU A 126 -3.84 3.91 -6.15
C LEU A 126 -3.76 4.49 -7.56
N VAL A 127 -4.33 3.81 -8.56
CA VAL A 127 -4.40 4.34 -9.93
C VAL A 127 -5.17 5.66 -9.96
N ILE A 128 -6.34 5.71 -9.31
CA ILE A 128 -7.15 6.93 -9.23
C ILE A 128 -6.38 8.05 -8.53
N ALA A 129 -5.75 7.77 -7.38
CA ALA A 129 -4.95 8.76 -6.66
C ALA A 129 -3.82 9.34 -7.52
N LEU A 130 -3.17 8.50 -8.33
CA LEU A 130 -2.13 8.94 -9.25
C LEU A 130 -2.67 9.83 -10.39
N VAL A 131 -3.82 9.47 -10.96
CA VAL A 131 -4.50 10.28 -11.97
C VAL A 131 -4.93 11.64 -11.39
N VAL A 132 -5.44 11.65 -10.16
CA VAL A 132 -5.80 12.90 -9.47
C VAL A 132 -4.57 13.78 -9.26
N LEU A 133 -3.43 13.21 -8.83
CA LEU A 133 -2.19 13.97 -8.72
C LEU A 133 -1.76 14.58 -10.06
N MET A 134 -1.89 13.86 -11.17
CA MET A 134 -1.63 14.40 -12.51
C MET A 134 -2.56 15.55 -12.87
N LEU A 135 -3.84 15.44 -12.56
CA LEU A 135 -4.81 16.51 -12.83
C LEU A 135 -4.51 17.76 -12.00
N VAL A 136 -4.13 17.59 -10.72
CA VAL A 136 -3.73 18.71 -9.86
C VAL A 136 -2.47 19.39 -10.40
N ASP A 137 -1.47 18.61 -10.80
CA ASP A 137 -0.23 19.14 -11.38
C ASP A 137 -0.49 19.86 -12.72
N TRP A 138 -1.42 19.36 -13.55
CA TRP A 138 -1.87 20.02 -14.76
C TRP A 138 -2.57 21.35 -14.46
N ILE A 139 -3.48 21.40 -13.48
CA ILE A 139 -4.21 22.62 -13.11
C ILE A 139 -3.28 23.66 -12.49
N ALA A 140 -2.20 23.23 -11.83
CA ALA A 140 -1.21 24.10 -11.23
C ALA A 140 -0.27 24.78 -12.25
N TYR A 141 -0.34 24.39 -13.52
CA TYR A 141 0.46 24.92 -14.63
C TYR A 141 -0.37 25.83 -15.54
#